data_AF-A0AAJ6KXB0-F1
#
_entry.id   AF-A0AAJ6KXB0-F1
#
_cell.length_a   1.000
_cell.length_b   1.000
_cell.length_c   1.000
_cell.angle_alpha   90.00
_cell.angle_beta   90.00
_cell.angle_gamma   90.00
#
_symmetry.space_group_name_H-M   'P 1'
#
loop_
_entity.id
_entity.type
_entity.pdbx_description
1 polymer ?
#
loop_
_entity_poly.entity_id
_entity_poly.type
_entity_poly.pdbx_seq_one_letter_code
_entity_poly.pdbx_strand_id
1 'polypeptide(L)'
;MAGRAWSAVAQTGQPHALRGTTTTDNSGTRTAAYTYDKAGNTKTRPGPNGTQTLVWDAEGHLQSSTDTAGTVSYLYDADGSRLINRDTTGRTLYLPNEELRYTNSTATAACTRFYPFGGGTVAQRTSKGLTWLASDHQGTQDVTLDEKTQAATIRRQTPFGTARGQTGLWVNTKGFVGGTVEPTGLTHLGAREYDPSLGRFISVDPMLTTTDPQSMEGYAYADNSPVVHADPAGLMISNDSGGIDALPPAATAPDTAQTGPSPTKPPKPKKCGWGCKFRKRVKLELVSAA
;
A
#
# COMPACT_ATOMS: atom_id res chain seq x y z
N MET A 1 7.71 -32.00 7.98
CA MET A 1 7.23 -30.72 8.52
C MET A 1 8.45 -29.99 9.08
N ALA A 2 8.88 -28.89 8.47
CA ALA A 2 10.02 -28.13 8.96
C ALA A 2 9.54 -27.25 10.12
N GLY A 3 10.07 -27.50 11.33
CA GLY A 3 9.82 -26.64 12.49
C GLY A 3 10.63 -25.35 12.35
N ARG A 4 9.95 -24.20 12.37
CA ARG A 4 10.61 -22.89 12.51
C ARG A 4 10.83 -22.66 14.01
N ALA A 5 12.08 -22.65 14.45
CA ALA A 5 12.44 -22.27 15.82
C ALA A 5 12.95 -20.83 15.82
N TRP A 6 12.27 -19.96 16.58
CA TRP A 6 12.63 -18.56 16.72
C TRP A 6 13.30 -18.37 18.08
N SER A 7 14.54 -17.87 18.10
CA SER A 7 15.20 -17.44 19.34
C SER A 7 15.48 -15.96 19.25
N ALA A 8 14.82 -15.16 20.09
CA ALA A 8 15.09 -13.73 20.22
C ALA A 8 16.05 -13.49 21.41
N VAL A 9 17.08 -12.66 21.22
CA VAL A 9 17.93 -12.18 22.30
C VAL A 9 17.44 -10.78 22.66
N ALA A 10 16.85 -10.62 23.85
CA ALA A 10 16.43 -9.32 24.36
C ALA A 10 17.65 -8.50 24.84
N GLN A 11 17.72 -7.23 24.48
CA GLN A 11 18.67 -6.27 25.06
C GLN A 11 17.94 -5.37 26.07
N THR A 12 18.62 -4.96 27.14
CA THR A 12 18.08 -4.04 28.14
C THR A 12 17.50 -2.79 27.46
N GLY A 13 16.20 -2.54 27.68
CA GLY A 13 15.47 -1.37 27.18
C GLY A 13 14.59 -1.59 25.94
N GLN A 14 14.76 -2.71 25.20
CA GLN A 14 13.91 -3.04 24.03
C GLN A 14 13.64 -4.56 23.95
N PRO A 15 12.85 -5.11 24.89
CA PRO A 15 12.66 -6.56 25.02
C PRO A 15 11.88 -7.19 23.87
N HIS A 16 11.01 -6.44 23.18
CA HIS A 16 10.14 -6.95 22.11
C HIS A 16 10.73 -6.76 20.69
N ALA A 17 11.91 -6.15 20.58
CA ALA A 17 12.60 -5.96 19.31
C ALA A 17 13.24 -7.27 18.83
N LEU A 18 12.80 -7.78 17.68
CA LEU A 18 13.32 -9.01 17.08
C LEU A 18 14.77 -8.80 16.64
N ARG A 19 15.77 -9.45 17.24
CA ARG A 19 17.18 -9.25 16.85
C ARG A 19 17.68 -10.19 15.76
N GLY A 20 17.07 -11.34 15.64
CA GLY A 20 17.47 -12.33 14.68
C GLY A 20 16.49 -13.47 14.55
N THR A 21 16.62 -14.19 13.45
CA THR A 21 15.84 -15.39 13.17
C THR A 21 16.77 -16.47 12.68
N THR A 22 16.52 -17.72 13.07
CA THR A 22 17.19 -18.90 12.51
C THR A 22 16.12 -19.77 11.86
N THR A 23 16.25 -20.04 10.57
CA THR A 23 15.34 -20.96 9.86
C THR A 23 16.14 -22.15 9.38
N THR A 24 15.73 -23.36 9.79
CA THR A 24 16.30 -24.62 9.29
C THR A 24 15.23 -25.36 8.51
N ASP A 25 15.51 -25.65 7.25
CA ASP A 25 14.68 -26.48 6.38
C ASP A 25 15.56 -27.41 5.51
N ASN A 26 14.96 -28.07 4.52
CA ASN A 26 15.67 -28.99 3.64
C ASN A 26 16.76 -28.31 2.79
N SER A 27 16.77 -26.97 2.73
CA SER A 27 17.81 -26.19 2.06
C SER A 27 18.90 -25.69 3.01
N GLY A 28 18.89 -26.12 4.27
CA GLY A 28 19.89 -25.81 5.29
C GLY A 28 19.42 -24.79 6.33
N THR A 29 20.37 -24.29 7.10
CA THR A 29 20.14 -23.26 8.13
C THR A 29 20.50 -21.89 7.59
N ARG A 30 19.55 -20.96 7.64
CA ARG A 30 19.74 -19.55 7.32
C ARG A 30 19.47 -18.69 8.54
N THR A 31 20.28 -17.66 8.74
CA THR A 31 20.13 -16.68 9.82
C THR A 31 19.88 -15.30 9.24
N ALA A 32 19.12 -14.48 9.96
CA ALA A 32 18.94 -13.08 9.65
C ALA A 32 19.14 -12.24 10.91
N ALA A 33 19.60 -11.00 10.72
CA ALA A 33 19.85 -10.05 11.78
C ALA A 33 19.05 -8.78 11.55
N TYR A 34 18.61 -8.17 12.65
CA TYR A 34 17.77 -6.99 12.66
C TYR A 34 18.29 -6.01 13.71
N THR A 35 18.29 -4.73 13.37
CA THR A 35 18.66 -3.65 14.30
C THR A 35 17.56 -2.62 14.38
N TYR A 36 17.57 -1.83 15.45
CA TYR A 36 16.51 -0.87 15.77
C TYR A 36 17.14 0.43 16.25
N ASP A 37 16.44 1.54 16.01
CA ASP A 37 16.76 2.82 16.63
C ASP A 37 16.30 2.85 18.11
N LYS A 38 16.44 4.00 18.79
CA LYS A 38 16.02 4.14 20.19
C LYS A 38 14.50 4.14 20.39
N ALA A 39 13.74 4.57 19.38
CA ALA A 39 12.28 4.59 19.42
C ALA A 39 11.67 3.20 19.16
N GLY A 40 12.48 2.24 18.70
CA GLY A 40 12.04 0.89 18.38
C GLY A 40 11.62 0.74 16.92
N ASN A 41 12.01 1.65 16.04
CA ASN A 41 11.82 1.44 14.60
C ASN A 41 12.96 0.59 14.04
N THR A 42 12.63 -0.33 13.14
CA THR A 42 13.63 -1.20 12.50
C THR A 42 14.60 -0.37 11.66
N LYS A 43 15.90 -0.45 11.94
CA LYS A 43 16.97 0.26 11.22
C LYS A 43 17.61 -0.59 10.14
N THR A 44 17.78 -1.88 10.37
CA THR A 44 18.26 -2.82 9.35
C THR A 44 17.50 -4.13 9.40
N ARG A 45 17.22 -4.72 8.25
CA ARG A 45 16.59 -6.05 8.11
C ARG A 45 17.08 -6.74 6.82
N PRO A 46 16.98 -8.08 6.70
CA PRO A 46 17.03 -8.71 5.38
C PRO A 46 15.90 -8.19 4.48
N GLY A 47 16.19 -8.02 3.20
CA GLY A 47 15.21 -7.72 2.16
C GLY A 47 15.40 -8.58 0.92
N PRO A 48 14.57 -8.39 -0.12
CA PRO A 48 14.65 -9.15 -1.35
C PRO A 48 16.00 -9.04 -2.07
N ASN A 49 16.69 -7.90 -1.92
CA ASN A 49 17.96 -7.61 -2.60
C ASN A 49 19.10 -7.41 -1.59
N GLY A 50 19.17 -8.25 -0.55
CA GLY A 50 20.17 -8.18 0.51
C GLY A 50 19.72 -7.34 1.71
N THR A 51 20.67 -6.90 2.52
CA THR A 51 20.37 -6.11 3.73
C THR A 51 19.77 -4.75 3.35
N GLN A 52 18.60 -4.47 3.89
CA GLN A 52 17.95 -3.17 3.82
C GLN A 52 18.37 -2.29 5.00
N THR A 53 18.64 -1.03 4.71
CA THR A 53 18.78 0.05 5.69
C THR A 53 17.57 0.96 5.61
N LEU A 54 16.93 1.20 6.74
CA LEU A 54 15.69 1.95 6.86
C LEU A 54 15.95 3.26 7.58
N VAL A 55 15.39 4.35 7.06
CA VAL A 55 15.46 5.69 7.64
C VAL A 55 14.03 6.14 7.93
N TRP A 56 13.82 6.64 9.14
CA TRP A 56 12.53 7.08 9.65
C TRP A 56 12.54 8.60 9.81
N ASP A 57 11.40 9.23 9.55
CA ASP A 57 11.23 10.67 9.81
C ASP A 57 11.00 10.95 11.30
N ALA A 58 10.81 12.23 11.65
CA ALA A 58 10.63 12.66 13.04
C ALA A 58 9.27 12.24 13.61
N GLU A 59 8.28 12.02 12.74
CA GLU A 59 6.94 11.58 13.04
C GLU A 59 6.83 10.05 13.19
N GLY A 60 7.89 9.31 12.85
CA GLY A 60 7.95 7.86 13.00
C GLY A 60 7.44 7.08 11.79
N HIS A 61 7.31 7.72 10.62
CA HIS A 61 7.02 7.05 9.36
C HIS A 61 8.30 6.64 8.63
N LEU A 62 8.21 5.59 7.81
CA LEU A 62 9.35 5.13 7.02
C LEU A 62 9.63 6.15 5.92
N GLN A 63 10.73 6.90 6.03
CA GLN A 63 11.11 7.88 5.02
C GLN A 63 11.78 7.22 3.80
N SER A 64 12.65 6.22 4.04
CA SER A 64 13.29 5.47 2.97
C SER A 64 13.76 4.08 3.38
N SER A 65 13.90 3.22 2.38
CA SER A 65 14.55 1.91 2.48
C SER A 65 15.55 1.75 1.35
N THR A 66 16.78 1.41 1.68
CA THR A 66 17.88 1.23 0.72
C THR A 66 18.45 -0.18 0.80
N ASP A 67 18.58 -0.86 -0.33
CA ASP A 67 19.32 -2.11 -0.49
C ASP A 67 20.18 -2.07 -1.77
N THR A 68 20.67 -3.22 -2.22
CA THR A 68 21.54 -3.30 -3.42
C THR A 68 20.80 -3.01 -4.73
N ALA A 69 19.46 -3.09 -4.76
CA ALA A 69 18.65 -2.71 -5.92
C ALA A 69 18.40 -1.19 -5.99
N GLY A 70 18.64 -0.46 -4.91
CA GLY A 70 18.55 0.99 -4.85
C GLY A 70 17.77 1.49 -3.65
N THR A 71 17.25 2.71 -3.75
CA THR A 71 16.49 3.36 -2.67
C THR A 71 15.03 3.52 -3.09
N VAL A 72 14.13 3.14 -2.19
CA VAL A 72 12.71 3.50 -2.22
C VAL A 72 12.48 4.56 -1.15
N SER A 73 11.75 5.64 -1.46
CA SER A 73 11.49 6.74 -0.53
C SER A 73 10.05 7.21 -0.59
N TYR A 74 9.56 7.69 0.54
CA TYR A 74 8.17 8.01 0.75
C TYR A 74 8.00 9.46 1.20
N LEU A 75 6.86 10.05 0.88
CA LEU A 75 6.41 11.35 1.37
C LEU A 75 5.00 11.19 1.91
N TYR A 76 4.79 11.69 3.11
CA TYR A 76 3.52 11.67 3.81
C TYR A 76 2.91 13.08 3.82
N ASP A 77 1.59 13.15 3.91
CA ASP A 77 0.89 14.40 4.18
C ASP A 77 0.89 14.72 5.69
N ALA A 78 0.26 15.83 6.05
CA ALA A 78 0.22 16.31 7.43
C ALA A 78 -0.56 15.37 8.38
N ASP A 79 -1.42 14.51 7.84
CA ASP A 79 -2.21 13.54 8.60
C ASP A 79 -1.48 12.18 8.70
N GLY A 80 -0.25 12.07 8.17
CA GLY A 80 0.55 10.85 8.15
C GLY A 80 0.15 9.86 7.05
N SER A 81 -0.75 10.25 6.14
CA SER A 81 -1.12 9.40 5.02
C SER A 81 -0.08 9.49 3.90
N ARG A 82 0.27 8.34 3.31
CA ARG A 82 1.30 8.29 2.29
C ARG A 82 0.83 8.89 0.97
N LEU A 83 1.46 9.99 0.58
CA LEU A 83 1.12 10.75 -0.62
C LEU A 83 1.95 10.32 -1.84
N ILE A 84 3.27 10.12 -1.66
CA ILE A 84 4.17 9.78 -2.77
C ILE A 84 5.08 8.63 -2.39
N ASN A 85 5.27 7.69 -3.32
CA ASN A 85 6.33 6.70 -3.32
C ASN A 85 7.27 6.95 -4.50
N ARG A 86 8.58 6.85 -4.30
CA ARG A 86 9.61 6.94 -5.34
C ARG A 86 10.50 5.72 -5.24
N ASP A 87 10.59 4.98 -6.35
CA ASP A 87 11.47 3.83 -6.52
C ASP A 87 12.41 4.07 -7.73
N THR A 88 13.31 3.12 -8.00
CA THR A 88 14.28 3.23 -9.10
C THR A 88 13.64 3.29 -10.49
N THR A 89 12.41 2.82 -10.63
CA THR A 89 11.64 2.81 -11.88
C THR A 89 10.74 4.04 -12.06
N GLY A 90 10.52 4.84 -11.00
CA GLY A 90 9.85 6.15 -11.07
C GLY A 90 9.12 6.55 -9.79
N ARG A 91 7.95 7.20 -9.93
CA ARG A 91 7.16 7.64 -8.77
C ARG A 91 5.67 7.36 -8.90
N THR A 92 5.02 7.14 -7.77
CA THR A 92 3.57 6.96 -7.63
C THR A 92 3.02 8.06 -6.73
N LEU A 93 1.97 8.75 -7.21
CA LEU A 93 1.12 9.61 -6.38
C LEU A 93 -0.13 8.82 -6.00
N TYR A 94 -0.45 8.77 -4.71
CA TYR A 94 -1.65 8.15 -4.18
C TYR A 94 -2.72 9.22 -3.95
N LEU A 95 -3.91 8.97 -4.47
CA LEU A 95 -5.09 9.81 -4.31
C LEU A 95 -6.27 8.93 -3.88
N PRO A 96 -7.37 9.52 -3.35
CA PRO A 96 -8.57 8.77 -3.08
C PRO A 96 -9.06 8.02 -4.33
N ASN A 97 -9.12 6.70 -4.24
CA ASN A 97 -9.52 5.79 -5.32
C ASN A 97 -8.69 5.87 -6.61
N GLU A 98 -7.51 6.49 -6.60
CA GLU A 98 -6.67 6.62 -7.78
C GLU A 98 -5.17 6.51 -7.45
N GLU A 99 -4.42 5.86 -8.33
CA GLU A 99 -2.97 5.83 -8.29
C GLU A 99 -2.39 6.31 -9.62
N LEU A 100 -1.53 7.34 -9.57
CA LEU A 100 -0.85 7.88 -10.74
C LEU A 100 0.62 7.48 -10.71
N ARG A 101 1.02 6.61 -11.63
CA ARG A 101 2.39 6.12 -11.77
C ARG A 101 3.11 6.81 -12.93
N TYR A 102 4.19 7.54 -12.65
CA TYR A 102 5.11 8.05 -13.67
C TYR A 102 6.32 7.15 -13.82
N THR A 103 6.50 6.52 -14.98
CA THR A 103 7.60 5.58 -15.24
C THR A 103 8.77 6.26 -15.94
N ASN A 104 9.96 6.20 -15.34
CA ASN A 104 11.15 6.91 -15.82
C ASN A 104 11.57 6.48 -17.23
N SER A 105 11.60 5.17 -17.49
CA SER A 105 12.08 4.61 -18.77
C SER A 105 11.24 4.99 -19.98
N THR A 106 9.95 5.26 -19.78
CA THR A 106 9.02 5.66 -20.86
C THR A 106 8.68 7.14 -20.83
N ALA A 107 9.03 7.84 -19.75
CA ALA A 107 8.63 9.22 -19.48
C ALA A 107 7.10 9.44 -19.58
N THR A 108 6.31 8.45 -19.17
CA THR A 108 4.84 8.51 -19.22
C THR A 108 4.21 8.36 -17.84
N ALA A 109 3.04 8.97 -17.67
CA ALA A 109 2.17 8.75 -16.53
C ALA A 109 1.01 7.83 -16.91
N ALA A 110 0.69 6.87 -16.04
CA ALA A 110 -0.49 6.02 -16.12
C ALA A 110 -1.34 6.22 -14.86
N CYS A 111 -2.66 6.18 -15.01
CA CYS A 111 -3.61 6.22 -13.91
C CYS A 111 -4.32 4.88 -13.78
N THR A 112 -4.44 4.41 -12.55
CA THR A 112 -5.32 3.32 -12.15
C THR A 112 -6.41 3.90 -11.27
N ARG A 113 -7.67 3.80 -11.72
CA ARG A 113 -8.84 4.19 -10.92
C ARG A 113 -9.47 2.96 -10.29
N PHE A 114 -9.77 3.03 -9.01
CA PHE A 114 -10.46 2.00 -8.24
C PHE A 114 -11.93 2.36 -8.06
N TYR A 115 -12.81 1.36 -8.10
CA TYR A 115 -14.26 1.53 -7.91
C TYR A 115 -14.68 0.87 -6.60
N PRO A 116 -15.01 1.65 -5.57
CA PRO A 116 -15.57 1.12 -4.34
C PRO A 116 -17.05 0.78 -4.51
N PHE A 117 -17.49 -0.31 -3.88
CA PHE A 117 -18.89 -0.68 -3.73
C PHE A 117 -19.04 -1.60 -2.52
N GLY A 118 -20.05 -1.36 -1.67
CA GLY A 118 -20.35 -2.21 -0.52
C GLY A 118 -19.20 -2.34 0.48
N GLY A 119 -18.47 -1.26 0.76
CA GLY A 119 -17.38 -1.26 1.74
C GLY A 119 -16.07 -1.90 1.27
N GLY A 120 -15.90 -2.15 -0.03
CA GLY A 120 -14.65 -2.66 -0.61
C GLY A 120 -14.43 -2.22 -2.05
N THR A 121 -13.22 -2.42 -2.57
CA THR A 121 -12.92 -2.17 -3.99
C THR A 121 -13.34 -3.36 -4.84
N VAL A 122 -14.25 -3.15 -5.80
CA VAL A 122 -14.82 -4.23 -6.64
C VAL A 122 -14.28 -4.24 -8.07
N ALA A 123 -13.63 -3.16 -8.50
CA ALA A 123 -13.01 -3.10 -9.81
C ALA A 123 -11.89 -2.07 -9.87
N GLN A 124 -11.04 -2.20 -10.88
CA GLN A 124 -10.14 -1.14 -11.31
C GLN A 124 -10.26 -0.87 -12.80
N ARG A 125 -9.91 0.34 -13.22
CA ARG A 125 -9.80 0.73 -14.63
C ARG A 125 -8.47 1.40 -14.91
N THR A 126 -7.86 0.99 -16.00
CA THR A 126 -6.70 1.65 -16.60
C THR A 126 -7.02 2.03 -18.04
N SER A 127 -6.07 2.59 -18.78
CA SER A 127 -6.21 2.81 -20.23
C SER A 127 -6.42 1.52 -21.03
N LYS A 128 -6.11 0.34 -20.46
CA LYS A 128 -6.28 -0.97 -21.10
C LYS A 128 -7.69 -1.53 -20.98
N GLY A 129 -8.48 -1.11 -19.99
CA GLY A 129 -9.82 -1.63 -19.73
C GLY A 129 -10.17 -1.70 -18.25
N LEU A 130 -11.35 -2.27 -17.97
CA LEU A 130 -11.80 -2.60 -16.62
C LEU A 130 -11.34 -4.02 -16.23
N THR A 131 -11.04 -4.20 -14.95
CA THR A 131 -10.80 -5.51 -14.34
C THR A 131 -11.63 -5.60 -13.07
N TRP A 132 -12.44 -6.65 -12.94
CA TRP A 132 -13.16 -6.94 -11.71
C TRP A 132 -12.22 -7.50 -10.66
N LEU A 133 -12.41 -7.09 -9.41
CA LEU A 133 -11.60 -7.45 -8.27
C LEU A 133 -12.50 -8.13 -7.24
N ALA A 134 -12.15 -9.35 -6.84
CA ALA A 134 -12.81 -10.07 -5.77
C ALA A 134 -11.84 -10.27 -4.62
N SER A 135 -12.28 -9.88 -3.42
CA SER A 135 -11.49 -9.89 -2.20
C SER A 135 -12.01 -10.91 -1.20
N ASP A 136 -11.13 -11.34 -0.29
CA ASP A 136 -11.52 -12.13 0.88
C ASP A 136 -12.27 -11.27 1.92
N HIS A 137 -12.62 -11.88 3.06
CA HIS A 137 -13.37 -11.22 4.13
C HIS A 137 -12.61 -10.07 4.79
N GLN A 138 -11.29 -9.98 4.60
CA GLN A 138 -10.43 -8.91 5.14
C GLN A 138 -10.08 -7.86 4.09
N GLY A 139 -10.65 -7.95 2.88
CA GLY A 139 -10.38 -7.02 1.79
C GLY A 139 -9.09 -7.30 1.02
N THR A 140 -8.45 -8.45 1.22
CA THR A 140 -7.35 -8.87 0.34
C THR A 140 -7.90 -9.31 -1.00
N GLN A 141 -7.57 -8.59 -2.07
CA GLN A 141 -7.93 -8.99 -3.44
C GLN A 141 -7.25 -10.32 -3.77
N ASP A 142 -7.98 -11.40 -4.07
CA ASP A 142 -7.38 -12.72 -4.35
C ASP A 142 -7.74 -13.27 -5.73
N VAL A 143 -8.77 -12.71 -6.36
CA VAL A 143 -9.19 -13.06 -7.72
C VAL A 143 -9.42 -11.81 -8.54
N THR A 144 -8.94 -11.79 -9.78
CA THR A 144 -9.30 -10.77 -10.76
C THR A 144 -9.94 -11.40 -12.00
N LEU A 145 -10.91 -10.73 -12.59
CA LEU A 145 -11.49 -11.12 -13.89
C LEU A 145 -11.38 -9.98 -14.90
N ASP A 146 -10.85 -10.29 -16.08
CA ASP A 146 -10.86 -9.37 -17.22
C ASP A 146 -12.31 -9.15 -17.71
N GLU A 147 -12.69 -7.88 -17.95
CA GLU A 147 -14.06 -7.49 -18.35
C GLU A 147 -14.53 -8.18 -19.64
N LYS A 148 -13.62 -8.44 -20.58
CA LYS A 148 -13.98 -8.88 -21.95
C LYS A 148 -13.82 -10.39 -22.12
N THR A 149 -12.65 -10.88 -21.75
CA THR A 149 -12.25 -12.28 -21.93
C THR A 149 -12.74 -13.18 -20.81
N GLN A 150 -13.14 -12.58 -19.67
CA GLN A 150 -13.47 -13.30 -18.44
C GLN A 150 -12.30 -14.16 -17.90
N ALA A 151 -11.08 -13.91 -18.39
CA ALA A 151 -9.89 -14.60 -17.91
C ALA A 151 -9.66 -14.27 -16.43
N ALA A 152 -9.51 -15.32 -15.62
CA ALA A 152 -9.30 -15.19 -14.19
C ALA A 152 -7.80 -15.30 -13.84
N THR A 153 -7.32 -14.40 -13.00
CA THR A 153 -6.03 -14.53 -12.31
C THR A 153 -6.30 -14.74 -10.83
N ILE A 154 -5.69 -15.76 -10.25
CA ILE A 154 -5.87 -16.11 -8.83
C ILE A 154 -4.50 -16.03 -8.16
N ARG A 155 -4.44 -15.36 -7.01
CA ARG A 155 -3.30 -15.41 -6.10
C ARG A 155 -3.68 -16.10 -4.81
N ARG A 156 -2.68 -16.56 -4.06
CA ARG A 156 -2.87 -17.20 -2.77
C ARG A 156 -1.79 -16.69 -1.83
N GLN A 157 -2.12 -16.64 -0.55
CA GLN A 157 -1.21 -16.19 0.50
C GLN A 157 -1.27 -17.11 1.72
N THR A 158 -0.28 -17.02 2.60
CA THR A 158 -0.33 -17.57 3.96
C THR A 158 -1.23 -16.70 4.84
N PRO A 159 -1.61 -17.15 6.05
CA PRO A 159 -2.39 -16.33 6.98
C PRO A 159 -1.81 -14.94 7.25
N PHE A 160 -0.47 -14.81 7.26
CA PHE A 160 0.24 -13.55 7.47
C PHE A 160 0.58 -12.81 6.16
N GLY A 161 -0.05 -13.18 5.03
CA GLY A 161 0.09 -12.42 3.78
C GLY A 161 1.31 -12.72 2.92
N THR A 162 2.16 -13.71 3.27
CA THR A 162 3.23 -14.15 2.38
C THR A 162 2.63 -14.86 1.16
N ALA A 163 3.04 -14.49 -0.06
CA ALA A 163 2.57 -15.15 -1.28
C ALA A 163 2.82 -16.67 -1.27
N ARG A 164 1.84 -17.45 -1.72
CA ARG A 164 1.87 -18.90 -1.75
C ARG A 164 1.77 -19.41 -3.19
N GLY A 165 2.88 -19.95 -3.69
CA GLY A 165 3.01 -20.46 -5.05
C GLY A 165 3.28 -19.34 -6.06
N GLN A 166 3.36 -19.71 -7.34
CA GLN A 166 3.49 -18.71 -8.39
C GLN A 166 2.14 -18.05 -8.65
N THR A 167 2.14 -16.73 -8.61
CA THR A 167 1.04 -15.91 -9.12
C THR A 167 1.50 -15.33 -10.45
N GLY A 168 0.60 -15.25 -11.43
CA GLY A 168 0.85 -14.43 -12.62
C GLY A 168 1.09 -12.96 -12.26
N LEU A 169 1.37 -12.12 -13.26
CA LEU A 169 1.46 -10.68 -13.04
C LEU A 169 0.12 -10.16 -12.46
N TRP A 170 0.15 -9.63 -11.24
CA TRP A 170 -1.03 -9.02 -10.63
C TRP A 170 -1.30 -7.65 -11.23
N VAL A 171 -2.57 -7.26 -11.26
CA VAL A 171 -3.03 -6.12 -12.06
C VAL A 171 -2.79 -4.74 -11.41
N ASN A 172 -2.40 -4.73 -10.12
CA ASN A 172 -2.07 -3.53 -9.34
C ASN A 172 -1.09 -3.89 -8.22
N THR A 173 -0.77 -2.90 -7.38
CA THR A 173 0.14 -3.01 -6.24
C THR A 173 -0.57 -3.41 -4.94
N LYS A 174 -1.90 -3.62 -4.94
CA LYS A 174 -2.63 -3.95 -3.71
C LYS A 174 -2.39 -5.39 -3.31
N GLY A 175 -2.17 -5.64 -2.03
CA GLY A 175 -1.80 -6.92 -1.43
C GLY A 175 -2.66 -7.27 -0.23
N PHE A 176 -1.98 -7.82 0.79
CA PHE A 176 -2.56 -8.21 2.07
C PHE A 176 -3.43 -7.10 2.67
N VAL A 177 -4.68 -7.44 3.01
CA VAL A 177 -5.72 -6.56 3.57
C VAL A 177 -5.90 -5.21 2.85
N GLY A 178 -5.67 -5.20 1.53
CA GLY A 178 -5.80 -4.00 0.71
C GLY A 178 -4.61 -3.03 0.78
N GLY A 179 -3.58 -3.38 1.55
CA GLY A 179 -2.32 -2.63 1.64
C GLY A 179 -1.56 -2.53 0.33
N THR A 180 -0.62 -1.61 0.23
CA THR A 180 0.22 -1.47 -0.96
C THR A 180 1.52 -2.26 -0.80
N VAL A 181 1.75 -3.23 -1.69
CA VAL A 181 2.97 -4.03 -1.74
C VAL A 181 4.09 -3.23 -2.38
N GLU A 182 5.22 -3.18 -1.69
CA GLU A 182 6.39 -2.41 -2.11
C GLU A 182 7.50 -3.32 -2.67
N PRO A 183 8.36 -2.81 -3.57
CA PRO A 183 9.55 -3.54 -4.04
C PRO A 183 10.51 -3.94 -2.90
N THR A 184 10.41 -3.28 -1.75
CA THR A 184 11.16 -3.60 -0.52
C THR A 184 10.73 -4.93 0.11
N GLY A 185 9.63 -5.53 -0.34
CA GLY A 185 9.02 -6.72 0.26
C GLY A 185 8.17 -6.43 1.49
N LEU A 186 7.97 -5.15 1.82
CA LEU A 186 7.01 -4.70 2.84
C LEU A 186 5.65 -4.42 2.19
N THR A 187 4.62 -4.44 3.03
CA THR A 187 3.29 -3.95 2.67
C THR A 187 2.98 -2.75 3.55
N HIS A 188 2.66 -1.62 2.94
CA HIS A 188 2.22 -0.45 3.69
C HIS A 188 0.76 -0.58 4.08
N LEU A 189 0.49 -0.44 5.38
CA LEU A 189 -0.82 -0.50 6.02
C LEU A 189 -1.03 0.76 6.85
N GLY A 190 -1.67 1.77 6.25
CA GLY A 190 -2.01 3.03 6.91
C GLY A 190 -0.80 3.67 7.61
N ALA A 191 -0.80 3.62 8.94
CA ALA A 191 0.25 4.23 9.76
C ALA A 191 1.57 3.45 9.79
N ARG A 192 1.59 2.17 9.40
CA ARG A 192 2.75 1.30 9.60
C ARG A 192 3.13 0.48 8.38
N GLU A 193 4.40 0.09 8.35
CA GLU A 193 4.93 -0.85 7.38
C GLU A 193 4.88 -2.26 7.97
N TYR A 194 4.28 -3.19 7.23
CA TYR A 194 4.09 -4.58 7.61
C TYR A 194 5.07 -5.50 6.86
N ASP A 195 5.71 -6.40 7.59
CA ASP A 195 6.58 -7.43 7.04
C ASP A 195 5.83 -8.77 6.96
N PRO A 196 5.32 -9.17 5.78
CA PRO A 196 4.56 -10.41 5.62
C PRO A 196 5.41 -11.67 5.87
N SER A 197 6.74 -11.57 5.76
CA SER A 197 7.64 -12.71 6.00
C SER A 197 7.82 -12.99 7.50
N LEU A 198 7.71 -11.95 8.32
CA LEU A 198 7.75 -12.05 9.79
C LEU A 198 6.36 -12.11 10.42
N GLY A 199 5.33 -11.64 9.73
CA GLY A 199 3.97 -11.56 10.27
C GLY A 199 3.79 -10.44 11.29
N ARG A 200 4.51 -9.32 11.16
CA ARG A 200 4.50 -8.21 12.13
C ARG A 200 4.84 -6.87 11.49
N PHE A 201 4.55 -5.79 12.20
CA PHE A 201 4.99 -4.45 11.84
C PHE A 201 6.48 -4.24 12.15
N ILE A 202 7.10 -3.29 11.45
CA ILE A 202 8.53 -2.95 11.60
C ILE A 202 8.78 -1.67 12.43
N SER A 203 7.72 -1.02 12.91
CA SER A 203 7.72 0.06 13.89
C SER A 203 6.82 -0.29 15.08
N VAL A 204 7.04 0.38 16.21
CA VAL A 204 6.21 0.22 17.41
C VAL A 204 4.81 0.79 17.15
N ASP A 205 3.80 0.15 17.71
CA ASP A 205 2.41 0.60 17.66
C ASP A 205 2.22 1.99 18.28
N PRO A 206 1.74 3.00 17.52
CA PRO A 206 1.41 4.31 18.08
C PRO A 206 0.29 4.26 19.13
N MET A 207 -0.56 3.23 19.10
CA MET A 207 -1.69 3.00 20.01
C MET A 207 -1.37 1.93 21.08
N LEU A 208 -0.08 1.72 21.37
CA LEU A 208 0.36 0.77 22.39
C LEU A 208 -0.29 1.05 23.74
N THR A 209 -0.89 0.02 24.32
CA THR A 209 -1.60 0.08 25.60
C THR A 209 -0.93 -0.83 26.61
N THR A 210 -0.45 -0.25 27.72
CA THR A 210 0.31 -0.99 28.75
C THR A 210 -0.56 -1.83 29.69
N THR A 211 -1.89 -1.71 29.58
CA THR A 211 -2.85 -2.50 30.38
C THR A 211 -3.27 -3.79 29.69
N ASP A 212 -2.89 -3.98 28.43
CA ASP A 212 -3.16 -5.20 27.66
C ASP A 212 -1.82 -5.92 27.36
N PRO A 213 -1.60 -7.12 27.92
CA PRO A 213 -0.39 -7.90 27.67
C PRO A 213 -0.12 -8.15 26.18
N GLN A 214 -1.16 -8.27 25.36
CA GLN A 214 -1.01 -8.54 23.94
C GLN A 214 -0.50 -7.29 23.19
N SER A 215 -0.98 -6.10 23.56
CA SER A 215 -0.53 -4.81 23.03
C SER A 215 0.92 -4.46 23.45
N MET A 216 1.39 -4.97 24.60
CA MET A 216 2.75 -4.70 25.09
C MET A 216 3.87 -5.20 24.17
N GLU A 217 3.59 -6.16 23.27
CA GLU A 217 4.56 -6.59 22.25
C GLU A 217 4.90 -5.49 21.24
N GLY A 218 3.99 -4.53 21.00
CA GLY A 218 4.20 -3.33 20.19
C GLY A 218 4.41 -3.54 18.68
N TYR A 219 4.68 -4.76 18.21
CA TYR A 219 4.88 -5.07 16.78
C TYR A 219 3.86 -6.07 16.22
N ALA A 220 3.06 -6.69 17.09
CA ALA A 220 2.15 -7.76 16.70
C ALA A 220 1.12 -7.27 15.67
N TYR A 221 0.85 -8.09 14.66
CA TYR A 221 -0.26 -7.86 13.75
C TYR A 221 -1.48 -8.64 14.24
N ALA A 222 -2.60 -7.94 14.42
CA ALA A 222 -3.92 -8.52 14.66
C ALA A 222 -3.95 -9.61 15.76
N ASP A 223 -3.33 -9.32 16.91
CA ASP A 223 -3.19 -10.22 18.06
C ASP A 223 -2.63 -11.62 17.71
N ASN A 224 -1.76 -11.68 16.71
CA ASN A 224 -1.23 -12.93 16.15
C ASN A 224 -2.32 -13.90 15.63
N SER A 225 -3.52 -13.41 15.36
CA SER A 225 -4.66 -14.17 14.81
C SER A 225 -5.12 -13.57 13.47
N PRO A 226 -4.25 -13.57 12.43
CA PRO A 226 -4.47 -12.83 11.19
C PRO A 226 -5.57 -13.42 10.30
N VAL A 227 -6.11 -14.59 10.62
CA VAL A 227 -7.24 -15.18 9.89
C VAL A 227 -8.57 -14.60 10.35
N VAL A 228 -8.68 -14.29 11.64
CA VAL A 228 -9.91 -13.81 12.26
C VAL A 228 -9.90 -12.29 12.37
N HIS A 229 -8.76 -11.72 12.74
CA HIS A 229 -8.59 -10.28 12.93
C HIS A 229 -7.81 -9.67 11.77
N ALA A 230 -8.13 -8.41 11.48
CA ALA A 230 -7.40 -7.59 10.53
C ALA A 230 -7.03 -6.25 11.20
N ASP A 231 -5.89 -5.68 10.82
CA ASP A 231 -5.52 -4.29 11.15
C ASP A 231 -5.13 -3.56 9.85
N PRO A 232 -6.13 -3.16 9.02
CA PRO A 232 -5.85 -2.51 7.73
C PRO A 232 -5.29 -1.09 7.87
N ALA A 233 -5.57 -0.42 8.98
CA ALA A 233 -5.09 0.93 9.28
C ALA A 233 -3.67 0.93 9.86
N GLY A 234 -3.17 -0.23 10.30
CA GLY A 234 -1.91 -0.34 11.01
C GLY A 234 -1.93 0.39 12.35
N LEU A 235 -3.05 0.39 13.06
CA LEU A 235 -3.21 1.07 14.36
C LEU A 235 -3.88 0.19 15.40
N MET A 236 -4.85 -0.63 15.00
CA MET A 236 -5.59 -1.51 15.90
C MET A 236 -6.42 -2.50 15.10
N ILE A 237 -6.84 -3.59 15.74
CA ILE A 237 -7.78 -4.54 15.14
C ILE A 237 -9.06 -3.80 14.73
N SER A 238 -9.45 -3.96 13.46
CA SER A 238 -10.73 -3.47 12.98
C SER A 238 -11.86 -4.27 13.63
N ASN A 239 -12.78 -3.59 14.30
CA ASN A 239 -13.96 -4.22 14.93
C ASN A 239 -14.93 -4.82 13.90
N ASP A 240 -14.74 -4.56 12.61
CA ASP A 240 -15.61 -5.04 11.55
C ASP A 240 -15.01 -6.23 10.81
N SER A 241 -15.71 -7.37 10.93
CA SER A 241 -15.53 -8.59 10.15
C SER A 241 -15.95 -8.43 8.67
N GLY A 242 -15.74 -7.25 8.07
CA GLY A 242 -16.08 -6.95 6.68
C GLY A 242 -16.46 -5.49 6.46
N GLY A 243 -15.51 -4.67 6.04
CA GLY A 243 -15.75 -3.29 5.60
C GLY A 243 -14.64 -2.34 6.05
N ILE A 244 -13.99 -1.68 5.10
CA ILE A 244 -12.97 -0.66 5.38
C ILE A 244 -13.60 0.65 5.88
N ASP A 245 -14.09 0.66 7.12
CA ASP A 245 -14.53 1.90 7.79
C ASP A 245 -13.43 2.55 8.65
N ALA A 246 -12.21 2.01 8.65
CA ALA A 246 -11.06 2.58 9.36
C ALA A 246 -10.13 3.42 8.45
N LEU A 247 -10.69 4.24 7.55
CA LEU A 247 -9.98 5.42 7.08
C LEU A 247 -10.19 6.53 8.13
N PRO A 248 -9.16 7.26 8.57
CA PRO A 248 -9.40 8.51 9.27
C PRO A 248 -10.27 9.40 8.36
N PRO A 249 -11.25 10.13 8.92
CA PRO A 249 -12.19 10.88 8.10
C PRO A 249 -11.44 11.90 7.25
N ALA A 250 -11.37 11.66 5.94
CA ALA A 250 -11.19 12.73 4.99
C ALA A 250 -12.25 13.78 5.33
N ALA A 251 -11.80 15.00 5.65
CA ALA A 251 -12.64 16.10 6.10
C ALA A 251 -14.01 16.06 5.41
N THR A 252 -15.04 15.71 6.17
CA THR A 252 -16.42 15.79 5.72
C THR A 252 -16.68 17.26 5.43
N ALA A 253 -16.70 17.62 4.14
CA ALA A 253 -17.39 18.82 3.71
C ALA A 253 -18.83 18.70 4.25
N PRO A 254 -19.37 19.72 4.94
CA PRO A 254 -20.70 19.61 5.51
C PRO A 254 -21.71 19.42 4.39
N ASP A 255 -22.32 18.25 4.37
CA ASP A 255 -23.55 17.98 3.64
C ASP A 255 -24.69 18.73 4.35
N THR A 256 -24.81 20.02 4.05
CA THR A 256 -26.08 20.71 4.16
C THR A 256 -26.67 20.83 2.76
N ALA A 257 -27.36 19.77 2.32
CA ALA A 257 -28.35 19.86 1.27
C ALA A 257 -29.48 20.82 1.69
N GLN A 258 -29.28 22.13 1.50
CA GLN A 258 -30.39 23.05 1.33
C GLN A 258 -30.91 22.92 -0.09
N THR A 259 -32.20 22.62 -0.20
CA THR A 259 -32.99 22.52 -1.42
C THR A 259 -33.10 23.87 -2.13
N GLY A 260 -32.08 24.22 -2.92
CA GLY A 260 -32.14 25.31 -3.90
C GLY A 260 -32.75 24.86 -5.23
N PRO A 261 -33.44 25.74 -5.98
CA PRO A 261 -34.07 25.36 -7.23
C PRO A 261 -33.05 24.94 -8.30
N SER A 262 -33.40 23.89 -9.04
CA SER A 262 -32.61 23.24 -10.09
C SER A 262 -32.00 24.25 -11.08
N PRO A 263 -30.71 24.16 -11.44
CA PRO A 263 -30.13 25.03 -12.47
C PRO A 263 -30.74 24.72 -13.83
N THR A 264 -31.31 25.74 -14.46
CA THR A 264 -31.88 25.64 -15.81
C THR A 264 -30.78 25.30 -16.83
N LYS A 265 -31.08 24.32 -17.68
CA LYS A 265 -30.25 23.87 -18.80
C LYS A 265 -29.70 25.05 -19.63
N PRO A 266 -28.39 25.13 -19.92
CA PRO A 266 -27.86 26.17 -20.78
C PRO A 266 -28.42 26.06 -22.20
N PRO A 267 -28.66 27.19 -22.90
CA PRO A 267 -29.22 27.18 -24.24
C PRO A 267 -28.27 26.48 -25.22
N LYS A 268 -28.84 25.64 -26.10
CA LYS A 268 -28.09 24.93 -27.15
C LYS A 268 -27.33 25.93 -28.03
N PRO A 269 -26.06 25.68 -28.39
CA PRO A 269 -25.34 26.52 -29.33
C PRO A 269 -26.05 26.52 -30.70
N LYS A 270 -26.17 27.71 -31.31
CA LYS A 270 -26.79 27.89 -32.62
C LYS A 270 -26.01 27.07 -33.66
N LYS A 271 -26.73 26.32 -34.51
CA LYS A 271 -26.14 25.60 -35.64
C LYS A 271 -25.45 26.61 -36.58
N CYS A 272 -24.13 26.51 -36.73
CA CYS A 272 -23.44 27.19 -37.81
C CYS A 272 -23.84 26.54 -39.14
N GLY A 273 -24.42 27.31 -40.05
CA GLY A 273 -24.66 26.92 -41.43
C GLY A 273 -23.36 26.71 -42.20
N TRP A 274 -23.45 25.98 -43.32
CA TRP A 274 -22.36 25.64 -44.22
C TRP A 274 -21.39 26.82 -44.47
N GLY A 275 -20.15 26.72 -43.99
CA GLY A 275 -19.12 27.71 -44.32
C GLY A 275 -17.88 27.79 -43.41
N CYS A 276 -17.89 27.26 -42.19
CA CYS A 276 -16.72 27.39 -41.29
C CYS A 276 -15.63 26.34 -41.56
N LYS A 277 -14.66 26.70 -42.41
CA LYS A 277 -13.35 26.01 -42.49
C LYS A 277 -12.55 26.25 -41.20
N PHE A 278 -12.35 25.19 -40.42
CA PHE A 278 -11.39 25.19 -39.31
C PHE A 278 -9.96 25.31 -39.87
N ARG A 279 -9.33 26.49 -39.76
CA ARG A 279 -7.90 26.65 -40.02
C ARG A 279 -7.12 26.23 -38.77
N LYS A 280 -6.51 25.05 -38.80
CA LYS A 280 -5.41 24.68 -37.88
C LYS A 280 -4.19 25.55 -38.20
N ARG A 281 -3.76 26.42 -37.28
CA ARG A 281 -2.36 26.87 -37.14
C ARG A 281 -2.10 27.22 -35.68
N VAL A 282 -1.33 26.37 -34.98
CA VAL A 282 -0.56 26.78 -33.81
C VAL A 282 0.88 26.79 -34.26
N LYS A 283 1.49 27.98 -34.24
CA LYS A 283 2.89 28.22 -34.59
C LYS A 283 3.72 27.96 -33.33
N LEU A 284 4.68 27.05 -33.43
CA LEU A 284 5.69 26.77 -32.42
C LEU A 284 6.77 27.85 -32.55
N GLU A 285 7.06 28.61 -31.50
CA GLU A 285 8.28 29.43 -31.42
C GLU A 285 9.10 28.96 -30.23
N LEU A 286 10.29 28.43 -30.55
CA LEU A 286 11.40 28.21 -29.63
C LEU A 286 11.97 29.57 -29.22
N VAL A 287 12.19 29.76 -27.93
CA VAL A 287 13.14 30.76 -27.43
C VAL A 287 14.17 30.00 -26.62
N SER A 288 15.40 29.92 -27.14
CA SER A 288 16.58 29.69 -26.29
C SER A 288 17.02 31.04 -25.75
N ALA A 289 17.49 31.05 -24.50
CA ALA A 289 18.33 32.11 -23.99
C ALA A 289 19.45 31.48 -23.15
N ALA A 290 20.61 32.10 -23.31
CA ALA A 290 21.94 31.80 -22.78
C ALA A 290 22.01 31.46 -21.28
#